data_AF-A0A0S7YGQ6-F1
#
_entry.id   AF-A0A0S7YGQ6-F1
#
_cell.length_a   1.000
_cell.length_b   1.000
_cell.length_c   1.000
_cell.angle_alpha   90.00
_cell.angle_beta   90.00
_cell.angle_gamma   90.00
#
_symmetry.space_group_name_H-M   'P 1'
#
loop_
_entity.id
_entity.type
_entity.pdbx_description
1 polymer ?
#
loop_
_entity_poly.entity_id
_entity_poly.type
_entity_poly.pdbx_seq_one_letter_code
_entity_poly.pdbx_strand_id
1 'polypeptide(L)'
;TAKATLARLPGRDVDADLAARLPKEAGRKRQVLIEIAGQRRIEAALPAMVRCAEDPDAGVRRAAVDAIGTIGGAKQAADLVRVLQKTDDPKEQAAIEKALMAIGGRAGTACGPHLMPLARSGAPALRVIGLHALACAGGPDALAAVRSAINDTDETVQDEAVRTLSTWPSRWPEDDGVAEPLLALAKSAKKAPHQVLALRGYLQCVQATRKLKDDERLAKVNEILPLITRPEDKKLVLASLAEFPHPGALKIVEPLLKEQAVRAEAELAMLKIAQGIAGSNPEEARAAADMLRTQAKDPTVRKRAAQVIQQMEKSEDYVTAWQVSGPYTGGSVFDTAYPPEKDPAKAQWKALPPGGAKQPWMMDLSAALGGENRACYVRTYVHCDTARRARLEFGVDDGSKVWLNGKLVHADGAGGAAIPGEHKVPVALRKGWNALMLKITQGTGPWEFCVRLCGADGGKLDGLKVQPLPPAD
;
A
#
# COMPACT_ATOMS: atom_id res chain seq x y z
N THR A 1 -5.12 38.34 23.37
CA THR A 1 -5.79 38.42 24.69
C THR A 1 -4.83 37.94 25.76
N ALA A 2 -4.97 38.37 27.01
CA ALA A 2 -4.09 37.95 28.13
C ALA A 2 -3.96 36.41 28.24
N LYS A 3 -5.08 35.69 28.02
CA LYS A 3 -5.12 34.23 27.96
C LYS A 3 -4.18 33.64 26.88
N ALA A 4 -4.23 34.16 25.67
CA ALA A 4 -3.39 33.67 24.56
C ALA A 4 -1.90 33.96 24.80
N THR A 5 -1.59 35.11 25.42
CA THR A 5 -0.22 35.45 25.79
C THR A 5 0.30 34.51 26.88
N LEU A 6 -0.47 34.28 27.95
CA LEU A 6 -0.13 33.34 29.02
C LEU A 6 0.03 31.90 28.53
N ALA A 7 -0.79 31.46 27.56
CA ALA A 7 -0.66 30.13 26.98
C ALA A 7 0.65 29.92 26.19
N ARG A 8 1.27 31.00 25.69
CA ARG A 8 2.50 30.96 24.87
C ARG A 8 3.77 31.37 25.62
N LEU A 9 3.64 31.86 26.85
CA LEU A 9 4.77 32.38 27.63
C LEU A 9 5.72 31.23 28.05
N PRO A 10 6.98 31.19 27.62
CA PRO A 10 7.89 30.13 28.04
C PRO A 10 8.28 30.29 29.52
N GLY A 11 8.50 29.18 30.23
CA GLY A 11 9.04 29.18 31.59
C GLY A 11 8.35 28.19 32.54
N ARG A 12 9.14 27.36 33.24
CA ARG A 12 8.63 26.39 34.23
C ARG A 12 8.06 27.05 35.49
N ASP A 13 8.56 28.23 35.85
CA ASP A 13 8.06 29.00 37.00
C ASP A 13 6.63 29.50 36.75
N VAL A 14 6.29 29.80 35.48
CA VAL A 14 4.93 30.15 35.07
C VAL A 14 4.00 28.97 35.28
N ASP A 15 4.45 27.75 34.93
CA ASP A 15 3.64 26.54 35.12
C ASP A 15 3.40 26.24 36.59
N ALA A 16 4.43 26.40 37.42
CA ALA A 16 4.34 26.23 38.87
C ALA A 16 3.39 27.26 39.51
N ASP A 17 3.49 28.53 39.13
CA ASP A 17 2.60 29.60 39.61
C ASP A 17 1.14 29.35 39.19
N LEU A 18 0.90 28.99 37.93
CA LEU A 18 -0.44 28.66 37.43
C LEU A 18 -1.05 27.47 38.18
N ALA A 19 -0.28 26.39 38.38
CA ALA A 19 -0.72 25.22 39.14
C ALA A 19 -1.04 25.57 40.61
N ALA A 20 -0.23 26.42 41.24
CA ALA A 20 -0.42 26.85 42.62
C ALA A 20 -1.62 27.80 42.81
N ARG A 21 -1.98 28.58 41.79
CA ARG A 21 -3.13 29.51 41.82
C ARG A 21 -4.46 28.82 41.55
N LEU A 22 -4.48 27.78 40.71
CA LEU A 22 -5.69 27.08 40.30
C LEU A 22 -6.62 26.69 41.47
N PRO A 23 -6.13 26.04 42.56
CA PRO A 23 -7.01 25.67 43.67
C PRO A 23 -7.49 26.86 44.52
N LYS A 24 -6.90 28.05 44.38
CA LYS A 24 -7.21 29.26 45.18
C LYS A 24 -8.25 30.17 44.51
N GLU A 25 -8.36 30.11 43.19
CA GLU A 25 -9.31 30.93 42.42
C GLU A 25 -10.69 30.25 42.33
N ALA A 26 -11.74 30.98 41.93
CA ALA A 26 -13.10 30.46 41.74
C ALA A 26 -13.76 30.99 40.45
N GLY A 27 -14.86 30.35 40.04
CA GLY A 27 -15.68 30.75 38.88
C GLY A 27 -14.86 30.93 37.60
N ARG A 28 -15.09 32.04 36.89
CA ARG A 28 -14.46 32.32 35.60
C ARG A 28 -12.92 32.35 35.64
N LYS A 29 -12.32 32.80 36.76
CA LYS A 29 -10.86 32.82 36.90
C LYS A 29 -10.28 31.40 36.98
N ARG A 30 -10.91 30.54 37.80
CA ARG A 30 -10.57 29.10 37.89
C ARG A 30 -10.71 28.43 36.52
N GLN A 31 -11.80 28.69 35.81
CA GLN A 31 -12.00 28.18 34.45
C GLN A 31 -10.85 28.56 33.52
N VAL A 32 -10.48 29.85 33.47
CA VAL A 32 -9.38 30.32 32.60
C VAL A 32 -8.04 29.70 32.98
N LEU A 33 -7.75 29.53 34.28
CA LEU A 33 -6.53 28.87 34.73
C LEU A 33 -6.46 27.40 34.31
N ILE A 34 -7.58 26.67 34.39
CA ILE A 34 -7.68 25.28 33.91
C ILE A 34 -7.42 25.21 32.41
N GLU A 35 -8.06 26.07 31.63
CA GLU A 35 -7.90 26.12 30.17
C GLU A 35 -6.44 26.40 29.77
N ILE A 36 -5.79 27.35 30.45
CA ILE A 36 -4.37 27.66 30.22
C ILE A 36 -3.49 26.47 30.62
N ALA A 37 -3.74 25.85 31.77
CA ALA A 37 -2.96 24.71 32.24
C ALA A 37 -3.08 23.49 31.30
N GLY A 38 -4.26 23.24 30.74
CA GLY A 38 -4.46 22.23 29.71
C GLY A 38 -3.70 22.53 28.41
N GLN A 39 -3.76 23.78 27.93
CA GLN A 39 -3.03 24.22 26.72
C GLN A 39 -1.51 24.11 26.87
N ARG A 40 -1.00 24.46 28.06
CA ARG A 40 0.42 24.42 28.42
C ARG A 40 0.91 23.03 28.83
N ARG A 41 0.00 22.06 28.96
CA ARG A 41 0.29 20.68 29.40
C ARG A 41 0.90 20.59 30.80
N ILE A 42 0.37 21.34 31.76
CA ILE A 42 0.85 21.35 33.14
C ILE A 42 0.32 20.13 33.90
N GLU A 43 1.05 19.02 33.88
CA GLU A 43 0.65 17.77 34.55
C GLU A 43 0.49 17.93 36.08
N ALA A 44 1.27 18.82 36.71
CA ALA A 44 1.16 19.10 38.14
C ALA A 44 -0.21 19.67 38.54
N ALA A 45 -0.99 20.21 37.59
CA ALA A 45 -2.33 20.73 37.83
C ALA A 45 -3.42 19.63 37.81
N LEU A 46 -3.11 18.41 37.37
CA LEU A 46 -4.08 17.31 37.23
C LEU A 46 -4.88 17.02 38.51
N PRO A 47 -4.28 16.92 39.71
CA PRO A 47 -5.05 16.68 40.93
C PRO A 47 -6.09 17.75 41.23
N ALA A 48 -5.77 19.01 40.91
CA ALA A 48 -6.69 20.13 41.10
C ALA A 48 -7.78 20.13 40.02
N MET A 49 -7.43 19.84 38.76
CA MET A 49 -8.40 19.67 37.67
C MET A 49 -9.41 18.56 37.96
N VAL A 50 -8.97 17.42 38.51
CA VAL A 50 -9.86 16.31 38.91
C VAL A 50 -10.90 16.77 39.93
N ARG A 51 -10.50 17.57 40.93
CA ARG A 51 -11.46 18.16 41.87
C ARG A 51 -12.42 19.12 41.18
N CYS A 52 -11.93 19.91 40.22
CA CYS A 52 -12.75 20.85 39.44
C CYS A 52 -13.72 20.16 38.47
N ALA A 53 -13.57 18.87 38.17
CA ALA A 53 -14.52 18.14 37.35
C ALA A 53 -15.89 17.95 38.06
N GLU A 54 -15.92 18.11 39.39
CA GLU A 54 -17.13 18.06 40.22
C GLU A 54 -17.51 19.45 40.79
N ASP A 55 -16.97 20.53 40.22
CA ASP A 55 -17.25 21.91 40.65
C ASP A 55 -18.74 22.27 40.50
N PRO A 56 -19.34 23.10 41.38
CA PRO A 56 -20.72 23.57 41.17
C PRO A 56 -20.92 24.35 39.87
N ASP A 57 -19.89 25.04 39.35
CA ASP A 57 -19.94 25.79 38.10
C ASP A 57 -19.74 24.86 36.88
N ALA A 58 -20.75 24.80 35.99
CA ALA A 58 -20.71 23.94 34.80
C ALA A 58 -19.60 24.31 33.81
N GLY A 59 -19.23 25.59 33.73
CA GLY A 59 -18.12 26.06 32.91
C GLY A 59 -16.78 25.59 33.45
N VAL A 60 -16.61 25.56 34.77
CA VAL A 60 -15.43 24.98 35.44
C VAL A 60 -15.36 23.48 35.22
N ARG A 61 -16.47 22.74 35.42
CA ARG A 61 -16.52 21.28 35.16
C ARG A 61 -16.12 20.95 33.73
N ARG A 62 -16.69 21.65 32.75
CA ARG A 62 -16.36 21.45 31.34
C ARG A 62 -14.90 21.71 31.05
N ALA A 63 -14.36 22.84 31.51
CA ALA A 63 -12.95 23.17 31.31
C ALA A 63 -12.02 22.13 31.95
N ALA A 64 -12.39 21.62 33.14
CA ALA A 64 -11.63 20.57 33.82
C ALA A 64 -11.62 19.27 33.01
N VAL A 65 -12.78 18.79 32.56
CA VAL A 65 -12.89 17.58 31.74
C VAL A 65 -12.11 17.72 30.43
N ASP A 66 -12.21 18.87 29.74
CA ASP A 66 -11.48 19.12 28.50
C ASP A 66 -9.95 19.14 28.72
N ALA A 67 -9.49 19.78 29.80
CA ALA A 67 -8.07 19.81 30.15
C ALA A 67 -7.56 18.42 30.51
N ILE A 68 -8.29 17.67 31.35
CA ILE A 68 -7.95 16.28 31.70
C ILE A 68 -7.93 15.40 30.45
N GLY A 69 -8.90 15.54 29.55
CA GLY A 69 -8.93 14.83 28.27
C GLY A 69 -7.71 15.14 27.38
N THR A 70 -7.11 16.32 27.52
CA THR A 70 -5.93 16.75 26.75
C THR A 70 -4.63 16.20 27.33
N ILE A 71 -4.47 16.20 28.66
CA ILE A 71 -3.17 15.98 29.33
C ILE A 71 -3.14 14.78 30.28
N GLY A 72 -4.30 14.22 30.61
CA GLY A 72 -4.45 13.10 31.52
C GLY A 72 -4.01 11.76 30.91
N GLY A 73 -3.69 10.82 31.80
CA GLY A 73 -3.37 9.43 31.49
C GLY A 73 -4.31 8.44 32.17
N ALA A 74 -3.89 7.17 32.29
CA ALA A 74 -4.71 6.07 32.79
C ALA A 74 -5.34 6.34 34.18
N LYS A 75 -4.60 6.98 35.10
CA LYS A 75 -5.12 7.37 36.42
C LYS A 75 -6.31 8.33 36.31
N GLN A 76 -6.22 9.33 35.44
CA GLN A 76 -7.29 10.29 35.20
C GLN A 76 -8.49 9.67 34.49
N ALA A 77 -8.31 8.58 33.73
CA ALA A 77 -9.45 7.82 33.21
C ALA A 77 -10.30 7.26 34.36
N ALA A 78 -9.67 6.72 35.41
CA ALA A 78 -10.37 6.25 36.61
C ALA A 78 -11.13 7.38 37.33
N ASP A 79 -10.52 8.57 37.41
CA ASP A 79 -11.16 9.75 38.00
C ASP A 79 -12.39 10.17 37.18
N LEU A 80 -12.26 10.27 35.85
CA LEU A 80 -13.36 10.64 34.96
C LEU A 80 -14.48 9.60 34.93
N VAL A 81 -14.17 8.31 35.04
CA VAL A 81 -15.18 7.23 35.19
C VAL A 81 -16.03 7.47 36.45
N ARG A 82 -15.40 7.87 37.56
CA ARG A 82 -16.12 8.19 38.81
C ARG A 82 -17.03 9.42 38.65
N VAL A 83 -16.55 10.46 37.97
CA VAL A 83 -17.35 11.66 37.68
C VAL A 83 -18.54 11.30 36.78
N LEU A 84 -18.31 10.49 35.75
CA LEU A 84 -19.34 10.05 34.81
C LEU A 84 -20.46 9.28 35.50
N GLN A 85 -20.15 8.45 36.49
CA GLN A 85 -21.12 7.67 37.26
C GLN A 85 -22.03 8.51 38.18
N LYS A 86 -21.75 9.81 38.34
CA LYS A 86 -22.51 10.73 39.21
C LYS A 86 -23.36 11.73 38.42
N THR A 87 -23.32 11.73 37.09
CA THR A 87 -24.02 12.70 36.26
C THR A 87 -24.93 12.03 35.25
N ASP A 88 -26.15 12.54 35.17
CA ASP A 88 -27.16 12.14 34.18
C ASP A 88 -27.33 13.19 33.07
N ASP A 89 -26.54 14.29 33.09
CA ASP A 89 -26.59 15.31 32.03
C ASP A 89 -25.94 14.79 30.74
N PRO A 90 -26.69 14.61 29.64
CA PRO A 90 -26.14 14.11 28.38
C PRO A 90 -24.98 14.96 27.83
N LYS A 91 -25.00 16.28 28.07
CA LYS A 91 -23.90 17.17 27.64
C LYS A 91 -22.64 16.90 28.44
N GLU A 92 -22.76 16.64 29.74
CA GLU A 92 -21.61 16.30 30.59
C GLU A 92 -21.05 14.93 30.23
N GLN A 93 -21.93 13.94 30.09
CA GLN A 93 -21.56 12.58 29.67
C GLN A 93 -20.78 12.59 28.34
N ALA A 94 -21.28 13.29 27.31
CA ALA A 94 -20.62 13.37 26.00
C ALA A 94 -19.22 14.01 26.06
N ALA A 95 -19.00 15.00 26.95
CA ALA A 95 -17.68 15.59 27.10
C ALA A 95 -16.72 14.68 27.86
N ILE A 96 -17.21 13.97 28.89
CA ILE A 96 -16.41 13.01 29.63
C ILE A 96 -16.04 11.84 28.73
N GLU A 97 -16.98 11.33 27.93
CA GLU A 97 -16.74 10.33 26.89
C GLU A 97 -15.63 10.77 25.94
N LYS A 98 -15.71 11.97 25.38
CA LYS A 98 -14.67 12.52 24.50
C LYS A 98 -13.30 12.56 25.20
N ALA A 99 -13.26 12.95 26.48
CA ALA A 99 -12.04 12.97 27.27
C ALA A 99 -11.49 11.54 27.50
N LEU A 100 -12.35 10.58 27.83
CA LEU A 100 -11.98 9.17 28.02
C LEU A 100 -11.44 8.54 26.73
N MET A 101 -12.07 8.79 25.58
CA MET A 101 -11.58 8.32 24.27
C MET A 101 -10.20 8.92 23.95
N ALA A 102 -10.00 10.21 24.23
CA ALA A 102 -8.72 10.88 24.01
C ALA A 102 -7.61 10.30 24.92
N ILE A 103 -7.93 10.02 26.18
CA ILE A 103 -7.00 9.38 27.12
C ILE A 103 -6.72 7.93 26.69
N GLY A 104 -7.75 7.15 26.36
CA GLY A 104 -7.62 5.76 25.89
C GLY A 104 -6.72 5.68 24.66
N GLY A 105 -6.95 6.54 23.66
CA GLY A 105 -6.12 6.60 22.45
C GLY A 105 -4.67 7.01 22.67
N ARG A 106 -4.30 7.59 23.83
CA ARG A 106 -2.91 7.92 24.19
C ARG A 106 -2.26 6.90 25.11
N ALA A 107 -3.00 6.44 26.13
CA ALA A 107 -2.50 5.57 27.19
C ALA A 107 -2.68 4.08 26.90
N GLY A 108 -3.48 3.73 25.87
CA GLY A 108 -3.66 2.36 25.41
C GLY A 108 -4.21 1.43 26.48
N THR A 109 -3.68 0.21 26.50
CA THR A 109 -4.13 -0.89 27.38
C THR A 109 -4.03 -0.57 28.87
N ALA A 110 -3.21 0.40 29.29
CA ALA A 110 -3.15 0.86 30.67
C ALA A 110 -4.49 1.44 31.17
N CYS A 111 -5.35 1.92 30.28
CA CYS A 111 -6.70 2.38 30.63
C CYS A 111 -7.70 1.23 30.82
N GLY A 112 -7.44 0.03 30.29
CA GLY A 112 -8.39 -1.09 30.24
C GLY A 112 -9.06 -1.38 31.58
N PRO A 113 -8.31 -1.59 32.68
CA PRO A 113 -8.88 -1.87 34.00
C PRO A 113 -9.77 -0.75 34.53
N HIS A 114 -9.49 0.50 34.16
CA HIS A 114 -10.24 1.67 34.62
C HIS A 114 -11.52 1.91 33.81
N LEU A 115 -11.54 1.50 32.53
CA LEU A 115 -12.69 1.67 31.63
C LEU A 115 -13.67 0.48 31.70
N MET A 116 -13.21 -0.71 32.07
CA MET A 116 -14.03 -1.92 32.17
C MET A 116 -15.29 -1.78 33.04
N PRO A 117 -15.30 -1.03 34.17
CA PRO A 117 -16.51 -0.80 34.95
C PRO A 117 -17.64 -0.13 34.16
N LEU A 118 -17.33 0.73 33.18
CA LEU A 118 -18.35 1.37 32.33
C LEU A 118 -19.02 0.36 31.41
N ALA A 119 -18.22 -0.49 30.75
CA ALA A 119 -18.73 -1.56 29.87
C ALA A 119 -19.61 -2.60 30.60
N ARG A 120 -19.50 -2.68 31.94
CA ARG A 120 -20.30 -3.56 32.80
C ARG A 120 -21.38 -2.82 33.60
N SER A 121 -21.61 -1.55 33.30
CA SER A 121 -22.60 -0.74 34.01
C SER A 121 -24.02 -1.24 33.78
N GLY A 122 -24.88 -1.11 34.79
CA GLY A 122 -26.32 -1.36 34.64
C GLY A 122 -26.99 -0.39 33.66
N ALA A 123 -26.45 0.82 33.51
CA ALA A 123 -26.98 1.84 32.60
C ALA A 123 -26.48 1.61 31.15
N PRO A 124 -27.36 1.40 30.16
CA PRO A 124 -26.98 1.19 28.76
C PRO A 124 -26.11 2.31 28.17
N ALA A 125 -26.42 3.57 28.48
CA ALA A 125 -25.65 4.73 28.03
C ALA A 125 -24.19 4.69 28.51
N LEU A 126 -23.95 4.25 29.76
CA LEU A 126 -22.60 4.12 30.29
C LEU A 126 -21.85 2.94 29.66
N ARG A 127 -22.55 1.85 29.32
CA ARG A 127 -21.95 0.74 28.57
C ARG A 127 -21.44 1.21 27.21
N VAL A 128 -22.26 1.94 26.47
CA VAL A 128 -21.87 2.55 25.17
C VAL A 128 -20.60 3.41 25.30
N ILE A 129 -20.56 4.33 26.27
CA ILE A 129 -19.36 5.16 26.50
C ILE A 129 -18.13 4.29 26.82
N GLY A 130 -18.32 3.23 27.62
CA GLY A 130 -17.29 2.25 27.93
C GLY A 130 -16.73 1.57 26.67
N LEU A 131 -17.61 1.15 25.74
CA LEU A 131 -17.21 0.52 24.49
C LEU A 131 -16.37 1.45 23.61
N HIS A 132 -16.78 2.71 23.44
CA HIS A 132 -16.03 3.70 22.65
C HIS A 132 -14.65 3.98 23.24
N ALA A 133 -14.57 4.16 24.56
CA ALA A 133 -13.31 4.43 25.25
C ALA A 133 -12.37 3.20 25.20
N LEU A 134 -12.91 2.00 25.39
CA LEU A 134 -12.16 0.74 25.29
C LEU A 134 -11.62 0.51 23.87
N ALA A 135 -12.42 0.76 22.83
CA ALA A 135 -11.97 0.63 21.45
C ALA A 135 -10.82 1.60 21.11
N CYS A 136 -10.80 2.80 21.70
CA CYS A 136 -9.68 3.72 21.58
C CYS A 136 -8.43 3.24 22.34
N ALA A 137 -8.63 2.63 23.52
CA ALA A 137 -7.57 2.06 24.34
C ALA A 137 -6.94 0.79 23.72
N GLY A 138 -7.72 0.04 22.95
CA GLY A 138 -7.26 -1.17 22.25
C GLY A 138 -6.89 -2.33 23.19
N GLY A 139 -6.33 -3.37 22.57
CA GLY A 139 -5.88 -4.58 23.27
C GLY A 139 -6.96 -5.66 23.43
N PRO A 140 -6.53 -6.86 23.84
CA PRO A 140 -7.39 -8.06 23.85
C PRO A 140 -8.59 -7.94 24.79
N ASP A 141 -8.43 -7.29 25.96
CA ASP A 141 -9.52 -7.10 26.92
C ASP A 141 -10.60 -6.15 26.40
N ALA A 142 -10.18 -5.08 25.71
CA ALA A 142 -11.10 -4.15 25.05
C ALA A 142 -11.87 -4.85 23.94
N LEU A 143 -11.17 -5.60 23.08
CA LEU A 143 -11.81 -6.38 22.01
C LEU A 143 -12.78 -7.42 22.57
N ALA A 144 -12.41 -8.11 23.65
CA ALA A 144 -13.28 -9.08 24.32
C ALA A 144 -14.55 -8.41 24.88
N ALA A 145 -14.42 -7.21 25.47
CA ALA A 145 -15.56 -6.44 25.97
C ALA A 145 -16.51 -6.03 24.84
N VAL A 146 -15.99 -5.47 23.74
CA VAL A 146 -16.81 -5.11 22.57
C VAL A 146 -17.47 -6.33 21.95
N ARG A 147 -16.75 -7.45 21.81
CA ARG A 147 -17.30 -8.71 21.31
C ARG A 147 -18.44 -9.24 22.19
N SER A 148 -18.29 -9.14 23.51
CA SER A 148 -19.35 -9.54 24.45
C SER A 148 -20.60 -8.69 24.28
N ALA A 149 -20.43 -7.38 24.08
CA ALA A 149 -21.54 -6.43 23.96
C ALA A 149 -22.37 -6.59 22.67
N ILE A 150 -21.87 -7.30 21.66
CA ILE A 150 -22.67 -7.69 20.48
C ILE A 150 -23.91 -8.52 20.88
N ASN A 151 -23.82 -9.24 22.01
CA ASN A 151 -24.92 -10.02 22.57
C ASN A 151 -25.48 -9.40 23.87
N ASP A 152 -25.33 -8.09 24.06
CA ASP A 152 -25.88 -7.37 25.21
C ASP A 152 -27.41 -7.52 25.28
N THR A 153 -28.01 -7.40 26.46
CA THR A 153 -29.47 -7.45 26.61
C THR A 153 -30.18 -6.22 26.04
N ASP A 154 -29.49 -5.09 25.98
CA ASP A 154 -29.99 -3.82 25.43
C ASP A 154 -29.65 -3.69 23.94
N GLU A 155 -30.66 -3.40 23.13
CA GLU A 155 -30.53 -3.32 21.68
C GLU A 155 -29.60 -2.18 21.22
N THR A 156 -29.61 -1.05 21.94
CA THR A 156 -28.75 0.11 21.63
C THR A 156 -27.29 -0.25 21.83
N VAL A 157 -26.99 -1.02 22.89
CA VAL A 157 -25.63 -1.48 23.18
C VAL A 157 -25.16 -2.50 22.16
N GLN A 158 -26.03 -3.43 21.72
CA GLN A 158 -25.71 -4.36 20.63
C GLN A 158 -25.33 -3.62 19.34
N ASP A 159 -26.18 -2.68 18.92
CA ASP A 159 -25.98 -1.92 17.68
C ASP A 159 -24.69 -1.10 17.73
N GLU A 160 -24.39 -0.47 18.88
CA GLU A 160 -23.16 0.29 19.07
C GLU A 160 -21.92 -0.61 19.15
N ALA A 161 -22.01 -1.79 19.78
CA ALA A 161 -20.90 -2.74 19.81
C ALA A 161 -20.49 -3.17 18.40
N VAL A 162 -21.47 -3.45 17.54
CA VAL A 162 -21.24 -3.80 16.14
C VAL A 162 -20.64 -2.62 15.37
N ARG A 163 -21.17 -1.40 15.57
CA ARG A 163 -20.61 -0.20 14.93
C ARG A 163 -19.17 0.02 15.35
N THR A 164 -18.89 -0.02 16.66
CA THR A 164 -17.56 0.15 17.25
C THR A 164 -16.58 -0.89 16.73
N LEU A 165 -16.99 -2.16 16.61
CA LEU A 165 -16.16 -3.21 16.03
C LEU A 165 -15.89 -2.97 14.54
N SER A 166 -16.89 -2.50 13.78
CA SER A 166 -16.75 -2.24 12.34
C SER A 166 -15.83 -1.06 12.01
N THR A 167 -15.74 -0.08 12.91
CA THR A 167 -14.91 1.12 12.76
C THR A 167 -13.70 1.08 13.69
N TRP A 168 -13.25 -0.12 14.06
CA TRP A 168 -12.17 -0.30 15.03
C TRP A 168 -10.94 0.52 14.63
N PRO A 169 -10.43 1.42 15.51
CA PRO A 169 -9.45 2.43 15.11
C PRO A 169 -8.13 1.89 14.55
N SER A 170 -7.80 0.62 14.79
CA SER A 170 -6.58 -0.05 14.33
C SER A 170 -5.32 0.76 14.67
N ARG A 171 -5.24 1.22 15.93
CA ARG A 171 -4.17 2.10 16.43
C ARG A 171 -3.03 1.34 17.08
N TRP A 172 -3.31 0.12 17.53
CA TRP A 172 -2.41 -0.67 18.35
C TRP A 172 -1.97 -1.95 17.61
N PRO A 173 -0.74 -2.44 17.81
CA PRO A 173 -0.27 -3.69 17.21
C PRO A 173 -1.17 -4.90 17.49
N GLU A 174 -1.86 -4.90 18.64
CA GLU A 174 -2.75 -5.97 19.10
C GLU A 174 -4.14 -5.96 18.42
N ASP A 175 -4.45 -4.94 17.63
CA ASP A 175 -5.76 -4.78 16.96
C ASP A 175 -5.95 -5.74 15.77
N ASP A 176 -4.92 -6.49 15.36
CA ASP A 176 -5.00 -7.49 14.28
C ASP A 176 -6.07 -8.57 14.54
N GLY A 177 -6.43 -8.80 15.81
CA GLY A 177 -7.45 -9.77 16.22
C GLY A 177 -8.89 -9.39 15.86
N VAL A 178 -9.15 -8.18 15.34
CA VAL A 178 -10.50 -7.67 15.06
C VAL A 178 -11.16 -8.32 13.83
N ALA A 179 -10.36 -8.81 12.88
CA ALA A 179 -10.86 -9.39 11.64
C ALA A 179 -11.72 -10.65 11.87
N GLU A 180 -11.32 -11.52 12.80
CA GLU A 180 -12.04 -12.78 13.06
C GLU A 180 -13.44 -12.54 13.67
N PRO A 181 -13.62 -11.70 14.72
CA PRO A 181 -14.93 -11.29 15.20
C PRO A 181 -15.83 -10.68 14.12
N LEU A 182 -15.27 -9.84 13.23
CA LEU A 182 -16.04 -9.25 12.13
C LEU A 182 -16.46 -10.29 11.11
N LEU A 183 -15.60 -11.24 10.77
CA LEU A 183 -15.93 -12.34 9.87
C LEU A 183 -17.04 -13.23 10.43
N ALA A 184 -16.95 -13.57 11.72
CA ALA A 184 -17.98 -14.33 12.41
C ALA A 184 -19.32 -13.59 12.37
N LEU A 185 -19.31 -12.29 12.69
CA LEU A 185 -20.52 -11.46 12.66
C LEU A 185 -21.11 -11.34 11.26
N ALA A 186 -20.28 -11.19 10.22
CA ALA A 186 -20.75 -11.16 8.84
C ALA A 186 -21.47 -12.46 8.43
N LYS A 187 -21.02 -13.61 8.95
CA LYS A 187 -21.59 -14.93 8.64
C LYS A 187 -22.85 -15.25 9.44
N SER A 188 -22.93 -14.81 10.70
CA SER A 188 -23.96 -15.30 11.64
C SER A 188 -24.85 -14.22 12.26
N ALA A 189 -24.65 -12.94 11.96
CA ALA A 189 -25.50 -11.89 12.52
C ALA A 189 -26.96 -12.08 12.13
N LYS A 190 -27.85 -11.88 13.10
CA LYS A 190 -29.31 -11.99 12.90
C LYS A 190 -29.88 -10.78 12.17
N LYS A 191 -29.34 -9.58 12.42
CA LYS A 191 -29.79 -8.33 11.81
C LYS A 191 -29.00 -8.03 10.55
N ALA A 192 -29.69 -7.72 9.45
CA ALA A 192 -29.03 -7.32 8.20
C ALA A 192 -28.10 -6.10 8.34
N PRO A 193 -28.45 -5.03 9.10
CA PRO A 193 -27.51 -3.94 9.37
C PRO A 193 -26.19 -4.37 10.01
N HIS A 194 -26.23 -5.38 10.90
CA HIS A 194 -25.02 -5.90 11.55
C HIS A 194 -24.14 -6.67 10.57
N GLN A 195 -24.74 -7.52 9.72
CA GLN A 195 -23.99 -8.22 8.66
C GLN A 195 -23.28 -7.21 7.74
N VAL A 196 -23.97 -6.14 7.35
CA VAL A 196 -23.41 -5.08 6.49
C VAL A 196 -22.25 -4.36 7.16
N LEU A 197 -22.41 -3.92 8.41
CA LEU A 197 -21.33 -3.26 9.15
C LEU A 197 -20.13 -4.20 9.33
N ALA A 198 -20.39 -5.47 9.64
CA ALA A 198 -19.34 -6.48 9.81
C ALA A 198 -18.53 -6.70 8.53
N LEU A 199 -19.19 -6.85 7.38
CA LEU A 199 -18.54 -7.00 6.07
C LEU A 199 -17.65 -5.80 5.74
N ARG A 200 -18.15 -4.58 5.98
CA ARG A 200 -17.40 -3.34 5.73
C ARG A 200 -16.17 -3.22 6.62
N GLY A 201 -16.34 -3.45 7.91
CA GLY A 201 -15.22 -3.46 8.85
C GLY A 201 -14.18 -4.52 8.51
N TYR A 202 -14.62 -5.72 8.12
CA TYR A 202 -13.71 -6.80 7.74
C TYR A 202 -12.88 -6.42 6.51
N LEU A 203 -13.52 -5.88 5.46
CA LEU A 203 -12.81 -5.40 4.28
C LEU A 203 -11.79 -4.30 4.63
N GLN A 204 -12.15 -3.37 5.51
CA GLN A 204 -11.24 -2.33 5.98
C GLN A 204 -10.04 -2.94 6.73
N CYS A 205 -10.24 -3.97 7.55
CA CYS A 205 -9.14 -4.68 8.23
C CYS A 205 -8.18 -5.34 7.22
N VAL A 206 -8.72 -5.99 6.18
CA VAL A 206 -7.92 -6.62 5.12
C VAL A 206 -7.10 -5.59 4.34
N GLN A 207 -7.64 -4.39 4.12
CA GLN A 207 -6.93 -3.29 3.45
C GLN A 207 -5.87 -2.63 4.33
N ALA A 208 -6.18 -2.39 5.61
CA ALA A 208 -5.32 -1.64 6.52
C ALA A 208 -4.05 -2.43 6.91
N THR A 209 -4.13 -3.76 6.94
CA THR A 209 -2.99 -4.58 7.36
C THR A 209 -1.90 -4.63 6.29
N ARG A 210 -0.69 -4.24 6.71
CA ARG A 210 0.52 -4.29 5.88
C ARG A 210 1.22 -5.66 5.93
N LYS A 211 0.79 -6.56 6.81
CA LYS A 211 1.41 -7.86 7.02
C LYS A 211 1.00 -8.90 5.98
N LEU A 212 -0.18 -8.75 5.38
CA LEU A 212 -0.71 -9.69 4.40
C LEU A 212 -0.06 -9.50 3.04
N LYS A 213 0.33 -10.61 2.42
CA LYS A 213 0.68 -10.66 0.99
C LYS A 213 -0.59 -10.60 0.13
N ASP A 214 -0.44 -10.28 -1.14
CA ASP A 214 -1.59 -10.09 -2.03
C ASP A 214 -2.41 -11.37 -2.23
N ASP A 215 -1.77 -12.55 -2.26
CA ASP A 215 -2.46 -13.85 -2.25
C ASP A 215 -3.35 -14.05 -1.02
N GLU A 216 -2.83 -13.70 0.16
CA GLU A 216 -3.55 -13.84 1.44
C GLU A 216 -4.70 -12.83 1.53
N ARG A 217 -4.51 -11.62 1.01
CA ARG A 217 -5.58 -10.61 0.90
C ARG A 217 -6.70 -11.11 0.00
N LEU A 218 -6.36 -11.67 -1.16
CA LEU A 218 -7.36 -12.22 -2.07
C LEU A 218 -8.11 -13.39 -1.44
N ALA A 219 -7.40 -14.29 -0.75
CA ALA A 219 -8.03 -15.39 0.00
C ALA A 219 -9.05 -14.86 1.02
N LYS A 220 -8.69 -13.83 1.80
CA LYS A 220 -9.60 -13.21 2.77
C LYS A 220 -10.82 -12.55 2.13
N VAL A 221 -10.66 -11.89 0.97
CA VAL A 221 -11.81 -11.36 0.23
C VAL A 221 -12.72 -12.49 -0.25
N ASN A 222 -12.14 -13.58 -0.78
CA ASN A 222 -12.91 -14.75 -1.22
C ASN A 222 -13.74 -15.38 -0.10
N GLU A 223 -13.29 -15.36 1.16
CA GLU A 223 -14.04 -15.88 2.30
C GLU A 223 -15.38 -15.18 2.54
N ILE A 224 -15.50 -13.91 2.17
CA ILE A 224 -16.73 -13.13 2.36
C ILE A 224 -17.55 -12.97 1.08
N LEU A 225 -17.00 -13.24 -0.10
CA LEU A 225 -17.71 -13.07 -1.38
C LEU A 225 -19.12 -13.69 -1.43
N PRO A 226 -19.38 -14.91 -0.90
CA PRO A 226 -20.72 -15.50 -0.92
C PRO A 226 -21.77 -14.70 -0.14
N LEU A 227 -21.34 -13.85 0.79
CA LEU A 227 -22.21 -13.01 1.62
C LEU A 227 -22.55 -11.67 0.94
N ILE A 228 -21.85 -11.32 -0.14
CA ILE A 228 -21.91 -9.99 -0.75
C ILE A 228 -22.95 -9.98 -1.86
N THR A 229 -24.16 -9.59 -1.47
CA THR A 229 -25.33 -9.57 -2.36
C THR A 229 -25.69 -8.16 -2.80
N ARG A 230 -25.45 -7.16 -1.96
CA ARG A 230 -25.88 -5.77 -2.17
C ARG A 230 -24.93 -5.00 -3.09
N PRO A 231 -25.45 -4.14 -3.98
CA PRO A 231 -24.61 -3.33 -4.87
C PRO A 231 -23.56 -2.50 -4.13
N GLU A 232 -23.92 -1.86 -3.02
CA GLU A 232 -22.99 -1.04 -2.22
C GLU A 232 -21.81 -1.84 -1.66
N ASP A 233 -22.06 -3.09 -1.25
CA ASP A 233 -21.02 -3.93 -0.68
C ASP A 233 -20.13 -4.52 -1.79
N LYS A 234 -20.71 -4.82 -2.98
CA LYS A 234 -19.95 -5.16 -4.19
C LYS A 234 -19.02 -4.02 -4.63
N LYS A 235 -19.49 -2.77 -4.59
CA LYS A 235 -18.66 -1.58 -4.90
C LYS A 235 -17.48 -1.46 -3.95
N LEU A 236 -17.68 -1.74 -2.67
CA LEU A 236 -16.60 -1.71 -1.68
C LEU A 236 -15.55 -2.80 -1.96
N VAL A 237 -15.98 -4.01 -2.33
CA VAL A 237 -15.05 -5.08 -2.77
C VAL A 237 -14.26 -4.66 -3.99
N LEU A 238 -14.93 -4.10 -5.01
CA LEU A 238 -14.28 -3.62 -6.23
C LEU A 238 -13.23 -2.55 -5.93
N ALA A 239 -13.57 -1.58 -5.06
CA ALA A 239 -12.62 -0.59 -4.58
C ALA A 239 -11.45 -1.24 -3.84
N SER A 240 -11.71 -2.26 -3.02
CA SER A 240 -10.68 -3.02 -2.30
C SER A 240 -9.70 -3.72 -3.25
N LEU A 241 -10.22 -4.49 -4.21
CA LEU A 241 -9.42 -5.26 -5.16
C LEU A 241 -8.57 -4.35 -6.07
N ALA A 242 -9.03 -3.13 -6.30
CA ALA A 242 -8.31 -2.16 -7.11
C ALA A 242 -7.04 -1.60 -6.43
N GLU A 243 -6.92 -1.69 -5.10
CA GLU A 243 -5.77 -1.20 -4.34
C GLU A 243 -4.66 -2.27 -4.16
N PHE A 244 -4.95 -3.54 -4.42
CA PHE A 244 -3.94 -4.61 -4.48
C PHE A 244 -4.10 -5.43 -5.78
N PRO A 245 -3.51 -4.96 -6.90
CA PRO A 245 -3.62 -5.63 -8.18
C PRO A 245 -3.14 -7.08 -8.14
N HIS A 246 -4.06 -8.03 -8.36
CA HIS A 246 -3.77 -9.46 -8.36
C HIS A 246 -4.49 -10.14 -9.53
N PRO A 247 -3.84 -11.05 -10.30
CA PRO A 247 -4.48 -11.70 -11.45
C PRO A 247 -5.77 -12.45 -11.08
N GLY A 248 -5.78 -13.13 -9.93
CA GLY A 248 -6.97 -13.80 -9.41
C GLY A 248 -8.17 -12.87 -9.12
N ALA A 249 -7.94 -11.58 -8.89
CA ALA A 249 -9.02 -10.61 -8.67
C ALA A 249 -9.85 -10.37 -9.95
N LEU A 250 -9.26 -10.56 -11.14
CA LEU A 250 -9.97 -10.41 -12.42
C LEU A 250 -11.18 -11.35 -12.50
N LYS A 251 -11.07 -12.56 -11.96
CA LYS A 251 -12.16 -13.56 -11.91
C LYS A 251 -13.36 -13.09 -11.07
N ILE A 252 -13.11 -12.20 -10.10
CA ILE A 252 -14.16 -11.60 -9.26
C ILE A 252 -14.78 -10.40 -9.98
N VAL A 253 -13.96 -9.56 -10.63
CA VAL A 253 -14.40 -8.31 -11.26
C VAL A 253 -15.16 -8.54 -12.57
N GLU A 254 -14.71 -9.50 -13.39
CA GLU A 254 -15.28 -9.79 -14.71
C GLU A 254 -16.80 -10.00 -14.72
N PRO A 255 -17.41 -10.88 -13.89
CA PRO A 255 -18.86 -11.06 -13.88
C PRO A 255 -19.61 -9.77 -13.48
N LEU A 256 -19.00 -8.93 -12.63
CA LEU A 256 -19.60 -7.69 -12.13
C LEU A 256 -19.66 -6.60 -13.21
N LEU A 257 -18.90 -6.71 -14.30
CA LEU A 257 -19.05 -5.82 -15.46
C LEU A 257 -20.46 -5.90 -16.05
N LYS A 258 -21.14 -7.07 -15.97
CA LYS A 258 -22.49 -7.26 -16.52
C LYS A 258 -23.58 -6.62 -15.65
N GLU A 259 -23.29 -6.31 -14.39
CA GLU A 259 -24.24 -5.73 -13.46
C GLU A 259 -24.30 -4.21 -13.56
N GLN A 260 -25.41 -3.67 -14.06
CA GLN A 260 -25.54 -2.22 -14.29
C GLN A 260 -25.30 -1.37 -13.03
N ALA A 261 -25.68 -1.88 -11.85
CA ALA A 261 -25.57 -1.15 -10.58
C ALA A 261 -24.12 -0.93 -10.10
N VAL A 262 -23.17 -1.75 -10.55
CA VAL A 262 -21.75 -1.71 -10.11
C VAL A 262 -20.75 -1.68 -11.27
N ARG A 263 -21.26 -1.56 -12.50
CA ARG A 263 -20.44 -1.64 -13.71
C ARG A 263 -19.33 -0.59 -13.77
N ALA A 264 -19.62 0.65 -13.37
CA ALA A 264 -18.63 1.72 -13.41
C ALA A 264 -17.44 1.45 -12.48
N GLU A 265 -17.73 0.99 -11.26
CA GLU A 265 -16.72 0.59 -10.28
C GLU A 265 -15.95 -0.66 -10.75
N ALA A 266 -16.62 -1.61 -11.40
CA ALA A 266 -15.99 -2.81 -11.94
C ALA A 266 -15.04 -2.49 -13.12
N GLU A 267 -15.45 -1.58 -14.01
CA GLU A 267 -14.61 -1.09 -15.12
C GLU A 267 -13.33 -0.41 -14.59
N LEU A 268 -13.44 0.44 -13.56
CA LEU A 268 -12.30 1.10 -12.93
C LEU A 268 -11.39 0.12 -12.18
N ALA A 269 -11.97 -0.83 -11.44
CA ALA A 269 -11.22 -1.85 -10.71
C ALA A 269 -10.44 -2.74 -11.67
N MET A 270 -11.09 -3.26 -12.72
CA MET A 270 -10.42 -4.09 -13.73
C MET A 270 -9.29 -3.32 -14.43
N LEU A 271 -9.48 -2.02 -14.71
CA LEU A 271 -8.44 -1.19 -15.33
C LEU A 271 -7.20 -1.07 -14.42
N LYS A 272 -7.42 -0.74 -13.13
CA LYS A 272 -6.34 -0.64 -12.15
C LYS A 272 -5.62 -1.98 -11.95
N ILE A 273 -6.35 -3.09 -11.91
CA ILE A 273 -5.77 -4.43 -11.79
C ILE A 273 -4.91 -4.74 -13.03
N ALA A 274 -5.45 -4.53 -14.24
CA ALA A 274 -4.71 -4.77 -15.48
C ALA A 274 -3.41 -3.94 -15.54
N GLN A 275 -3.44 -2.68 -15.10
CA GLN A 275 -2.26 -1.83 -15.01
C GLN A 275 -1.23 -2.37 -14.01
N GLY A 276 -1.67 -2.77 -12.82
CA GLY A 276 -0.78 -3.22 -11.76
C GLY A 276 -0.12 -4.56 -12.05
N ILE A 277 -0.80 -5.46 -12.77
CA ILE A 277 -0.27 -6.79 -13.09
C ILE A 277 0.41 -6.85 -14.47
N ALA A 278 0.46 -5.75 -15.23
CA ALA A 278 0.99 -5.73 -16.60
C ALA A 278 2.44 -6.23 -16.72
N GLY A 279 3.26 -6.03 -15.69
CA GLY A 279 4.65 -6.50 -15.67
C GLY A 279 4.81 -7.96 -15.22
N SER A 280 3.99 -8.43 -14.27
CA SER A 280 4.10 -9.77 -13.68
C SER A 280 3.24 -10.82 -14.39
N ASN A 281 2.13 -10.41 -14.98
CA ASN A 281 1.08 -11.23 -15.60
C ASN A 281 0.59 -10.56 -16.89
N PRO A 282 1.44 -10.49 -17.93
CA PRO A 282 1.15 -9.74 -19.14
C PRO A 282 -0.02 -10.34 -19.96
N GLU A 283 -0.21 -11.65 -19.94
CA GLU A 283 -1.33 -12.27 -20.67
C GLU A 283 -2.67 -11.88 -20.06
N GLU A 284 -2.81 -11.98 -18.73
CA GLU A 284 -4.02 -11.63 -18.00
C GLU A 284 -4.29 -10.11 -18.03
N ALA A 285 -3.26 -9.28 -17.89
CA ALA A 285 -3.38 -7.83 -18.04
C ALA A 285 -3.87 -7.44 -19.43
N ARG A 286 -3.30 -8.05 -20.49
CA ARG A 286 -3.69 -7.77 -21.87
C ARG A 286 -5.14 -8.19 -22.13
N ALA A 287 -5.53 -9.38 -21.69
CA ALA A 287 -6.91 -9.85 -21.84
C ALA A 287 -7.93 -8.92 -21.13
N ALA A 288 -7.64 -8.50 -19.90
CA ALA A 288 -8.48 -7.57 -19.16
C ALA A 288 -8.55 -6.19 -19.84
N ALA A 289 -7.42 -5.65 -20.29
CA ALA A 289 -7.39 -4.38 -21.00
C ALA A 289 -8.13 -4.45 -22.35
N ASP A 290 -8.01 -5.53 -23.11
CA ASP A 290 -8.75 -5.72 -24.36
C ASP A 290 -10.26 -5.81 -24.14
N MET A 291 -10.69 -6.50 -23.07
CA MET A 291 -12.09 -6.54 -22.66
C MET A 291 -12.61 -5.13 -22.36
N LEU A 292 -11.88 -4.33 -21.59
CA LEU A 292 -12.28 -2.96 -21.29
C LEU A 292 -12.26 -2.05 -22.52
N ARG A 293 -11.24 -2.15 -23.36
CA ARG A 293 -11.13 -1.37 -24.61
C ARG A 293 -12.34 -1.58 -25.51
N THR A 294 -12.89 -2.80 -25.55
CA THR A 294 -14.01 -3.16 -26.42
C THR A 294 -15.38 -2.98 -25.76
N GLN A 295 -15.51 -3.29 -24.47
CA GLN A 295 -16.81 -3.40 -23.81
C GLN A 295 -17.09 -2.28 -22.80
N ALA A 296 -16.09 -1.55 -22.29
CA ALA A 296 -16.33 -0.54 -21.26
C ALA A 296 -17.30 0.55 -21.75
N LYS A 297 -18.25 0.97 -20.91
CA LYS A 297 -19.21 2.04 -21.24
C LYS A 297 -18.55 3.41 -21.19
N ASP A 298 -17.64 3.62 -20.24
CA ASP A 298 -16.89 4.88 -20.11
C ASP A 298 -15.82 5.00 -21.21
N PRO A 299 -15.90 6.03 -22.09
CA PRO A 299 -14.87 6.29 -23.12
C PRO A 299 -13.47 6.51 -22.54
N THR A 300 -13.38 7.05 -21.34
CA THR A 300 -12.12 7.28 -20.62
C THR A 300 -11.48 5.96 -20.25
N VAL A 301 -12.26 4.99 -19.76
CA VAL A 301 -11.79 3.65 -19.45
C VAL A 301 -11.31 2.95 -20.73
N ARG A 302 -12.08 3.01 -21.82
CA ARG A 302 -11.65 2.44 -23.12
C ARG A 302 -10.31 3.01 -23.59
N LYS A 303 -10.15 4.33 -23.51
CA LYS A 303 -8.91 5.02 -23.90
C LYS A 303 -7.73 4.59 -23.02
N ARG A 304 -7.93 4.53 -21.69
CA ARG A 304 -6.87 4.11 -20.76
C ARG A 304 -6.51 2.64 -20.95
N ALA A 305 -7.47 1.76 -21.19
CA ALA A 305 -7.21 0.36 -21.48
C ALA A 305 -6.39 0.19 -22.78
N ALA A 306 -6.70 0.96 -23.82
CA ALA A 306 -5.87 1.00 -25.04
C ALA A 306 -4.45 1.50 -24.77
N GLN A 307 -4.27 2.47 -23.86
CA GLN A 307 -2.94 2.93 -23.44
C GLN A 307 -2.15 1.84 -22.69
N VAL A 308 -2.81 1.02 -21.87
CA VAL A 308 -2.17 -0.12 -21.20
C VAL A 308 -1.65 -1.10 -22.24
N ILE A 309 -2.49 -1.50 -23.20
CA ILE A 309 -2.07 -2.39 -24.29
C ILE A 309 -0.91 -1.78 -25.07
N GLN A 310 -0.99 -0.51 -25.44
CA GLN A 310 0.07 0.17 -26.17
C GLN A 310 1.39 0.22 -25.38
N GLN A 311 1.33 0.43 -24.07
CA GLN A 311 2.51 0.40 -23.21
C GLN A 311 3.12 -0.99 -23.16
N MET A 312 2.29 -2.03 -22.99
CA MET A 312 2.72 -3.42 -22.99
C MET A 312 3.36 -3.81 -24.33
N GLU A 313 2.76 -3.42 -25.44
CA GLU A 313 3.29 -3.64 -26.79
C GLU A 313 4.64 -2.94 -27.02
N LYS A 314 4.83 -1.73 -26.48
CA LYS A 314 6.14 -1.05 -26.54
C LYS A 314 7.24 -1.83 -25.80
N SER A 315 6.88 -2.58 -24.77
CA SER A 315 7.79 -3.45 -24.02
C SER A 315 7.95 -4.85 -24.63
N GLU A 316 6.97 -5.36 -25.38
CA GLU A 316 7.04 -6.66 -26.10
C GLU A 316 8.14 -6.69 -27.16
N ASP A 317 8.52 -5.55 -27.73
CA ASP A 317 9.58 -5.48 -28.75
C ASP A 317 10.98 -5.72 -28.16
N TYR A 318 11.13 -5.61 -26.83
CA TYR A 318 12.42 -5.74 -26.17
C TYR A 318 12.77 -7.18 -25.80
N VAL A 319 14.05 -7.51 -25.98
CA VAL A 319 14.62 -8.80 -25.64
C VAL A 319 14.99 -8.81 -24.17
N THR A 320 14.36 -9.68 -23.37
CA THR A 320 14.59 -9.78 -21.91
C THR A 320 15.32 -11.07 -21.50
N ALA A 321 15.49 -12.02 -22.42
CA ALA A 321 16.14 -13.30 -22.17
C ALA A 321 17.58 -13.30 -22.73
N TRP A 322 18.57 -13.32 -21.83
CA TRP A 322 19.98 -13.22 -22.19
C TRP A 322 20.86 -14.20 -21.41
N GLN A 323 21.99 -14.58 -22.02
CA GLN A 323 23.15 -15.07 -21.31
C GLN A 323 24.25 -14.02 -21.32
N VAL A 324 25.12 -14.04 -20.31
CA VAL A 324 26.29 -13.17 -20.19
C VAL A 324 27.56 -14.00 -19.99
N SER A 325 28.67 -13.51 -20.53
CA SER A 325 30.02 -14.06 -20.41
C SER A 325 31.03 -12.96 -20.09
N GLY A 326 31.93 -13.23 -19.15
CA GLY A 326 32.89 -12.25 -18.62
C GLY A 326 32.79 -12.10 -17.10
N PRO A 327 33.33 -11.03 -16.51
CA PRO A 327 33.97 -9.91 -17.19
C PRO A 327 35.33 -10.28 -17.78
N TYR A 328 35.71 -9.60 -18.86
CA TYR A 328 36.99 -9.71 -19.53
C TYR A 328 37.80 -8.43 -19.33
N THR A 329 39.10 -8.59 -19.10
CA THR A 329 40.04 -7.49 -18.85
C THR A 329 41.32 -7.69 -19.67
N GLY A 330 42.08 -6.61 -19.86
CA GLY A 330 43.37 -6.62 -20.58
C GLY A 330 43.30 -6.05 -22.01
N GLY A 331 44.34 -5.33 -22.41
CA GLY A 331 44.38 -4.62 -23.70
C GLY A 331 43.38 -3.47 -23.80
N SER A 332 43.17 -2.94 -25.01
CA SER A 332 42.03 -2.06 -25.30
C SER A 332 40.74 -2.88 -25.16
N VAL A 333 39.92 -2.63 -24.14
CA VAL A 333 38.73 -3.44 -23.85
C VAL A 333 37.78 -3.52 -25.03
N PHE A 334 37.72 -2.48 -25.87
CA PHE A 334 36.91 -2.45 -27.09
C PHE A 334 37.53 -3.27 -28.24
N ASP A 335 38.81 -3.12 -28.50
CA ASP A 335 39.48 -3.74 -29.66
C ASP A 335 39.90 -5.19 -29.42
N THR A 336 40.19 -5.53 -28.17
CA THR A 336 40.65 -6.87 -27.79
C THR A 336 39.53 -7.88 -27.98
N ALA A 337 39.70 -8.81 -28.91
CA ALA A 337 38.76 -9.91 -29.09
C ALA A 337 39.05 -11.02 -28.05
N TYR A 338 38.02 -11.33 -27.25
CA TYR A 338 38.03 -12.29 -26.13
C TYR A 338 37.43 -13.65 -26.55
N PRO A 339 37.37 -14.67 -25.67
CA PRO A 339 36.90 -16.01 -26.03
C PRO A 339 35.57 -16.06 -26.81
N PRO A 340 34.51 -15.29 -26.50
CA PRO A 340 33.28 -15.32 -27.30
C PRO A 340 33.45 -14.97 -28.79
N GLU A 341 34.49 -14.20 -29.16
CA GLU A 341 34.82 -13.87 -30.54
C GLU A 341 35.82 -14.85 -31.17
N LYS A 342 36.85 -15.27 -30.43
CA LYS A 342 37.99 -16.03 -30.98
C LYS A 342 37.88 -17.54 -30.78
N ASP A 343 37.42 -17.96 -29.62
CA ASP A 343 37.36 -19.36 -29.20
C ASP A 343 36.08 -19.58 -28.36
N PRO A 344 34.90 -19.62 -29.02
CA PRO A 344 33.61 -19.63 -28.33
C PRO A 344 33.41 -20.82 -27.39
N ALA A 345 34.16 -21.91 -27.61
CA ALA A 345 34.15 -23.09 -26.73
C ALA A 345 34.73 -22.79 -25.34
N LYS A 346 35.60 -21.78 -25.22
CA LYS A 346 36.16 -21.31 -23.94
C LYS A 346 35.31 -20.23 -23.26
N ALA A 347 34.26 -19.73 -23.91
CA ALA A 347 33.38 -18.74 -23.32
C ALA A 347 32.46 -19.39 -22.27
N GLN A 348 32.52 -18.88 -21.05
CA GLN A 348 31.63 -19.31 -19.98
C GLN A 348 30.36 -18.45 -19.99
N TRP A 349 29.21 -19.08 -20.23
CA TRP A 349 27.92 -18.40 -20.31
C TRP A 349 27.07 -18.70 -19.09
N LYS A 350 26.53 -17.66 -18.45
CA LYS A 350 25.55 -17.75 -17.37
C LYS A 350 24.28 -17.01 -17.76
N ALA A 351 23.14 -17.41 -17.20
CA ALA A 351 21.90 -16.65 -17.39
C ALA A 351 22.05 -15.22 -16.83
N LEU A 352 21.52 -14.25 -17.56
CA LEU A 352 21.44 -12.86 -17.11
C LEU A 352 19.99 -12.57 -16.69
N PRO A 353 19.72 -12.27 -15.41
CA PRO A 353 18.39 -11.91 -14.96
C PRO A 353 17.87 -10.64 -15.65
N PRO A 354 16.55 -10.50 -15.86
CA PRO A 354 15.96 -9.27 -16.35
C PRO A 354 16.21 -8.10 -15.39
N GLY A 355 16.03 -6.89 -15.90
CA GLY A 355 16.13 -5.64 -15.13
C GLY A 355 15.09 -5.49 -14.02
N GLY A 356 15.07 -4.31 -13.41
CA GLY A 356 14.09 -3.99 -12.36
C GLY A 356 12.63 -4.07 -12.84
N ALA A 357 11.70 -4.24 -11.89
CA ALA A 357 10.27 -4.48 -12.18
C ALA A 357 9.59 -3.43 -13.08
N LYS A 358 10.09 -2.20 -13.12
CA LYS A 358 9.56 -1.12 -13.99
C LYS A 358 10.12 -1.14 -15.41
N GLN A 359 11.31 -1.72 -15.60
CA GLN A 359 12.03 -1.77 -16.88
C GLN A 359 12.78 -3.11 -16.99
N PRO A 360 12.06 -4.25 -17.06
CA PRO A 360 12.69 -5.58 -17.12
C PRO A 360 13.58 -5.78 -18.36
N TRP A 361 13.42 -4.94 -19.38
CA TRP A 361 14.27 -4.92 -20.58
C TRP A 361 15.59 -4.15 -20.43
N MET A 362 15.77 -3.37 -19.35
CA MET A 362 17.03 -2.70 -19.05
C MET A 362 17.90 -3.64 -18.22
N MET A 363 18.81 -4.32 -18.90
CA MET A 363 19.61 -5.40 -18.33
C MET A 363 20.78 -4.83 -17.52
N ASP A 364 20.86 -5.18 -16.23
CA ASP A 364 21.87 -4.64 -15.31
C ASP A 364 23.13 -5.53 -15.26
N LEU A 365 24.19 -5.09 -15.97
CA LEU A 365 25.49 -5.75 -15.98
C LEU A 365 26.33 -5.39 -14.75
N SER A 366 26.07 -4.24 -14.12
CA SER A 366 26.70 -3.84 -12.86
C SER A 366 26.33 -4.82 -11.74
N ALA A 367 25.07 -5.17 -11.61
CA ALA A 367 24.62 -6.20 -10.66
C ALA A 367 25.15 -7.60 -11.04
N ALA A 368 25.24 -7.92 -12.34
CA ALA A 368 25.60 -9.26 -12.79
C ALA A 368 27.11 -9.56 -12.76
N LEU A 369 27.97 -8.56 -12.98
CA LEU A 369 29.42 -8.70 -13.14
C LEU A 369 30.22 -7.69 -12.32
N GLY A 370 29.69 -6.47 -12.16
CA GLY A 370 30.30 -5.37 -11.42
C GLY A 370 31.63 -4.87 -11.98
N GLY A 371 32.11 -3.76 -11.38
CA GLY A 371 33.42 -3.16 -11.59
C GLY A 371 33.61 -2.42 -12.91
N GLU A 372 34.78 -1.81 -13.06
CA GLU A 372 35.10 -0.83 -14.11
C GLU A 372 36.18 -1.32 -15.08
N ASN A 373 36.37 -0.60 -16.19
CA ASN A 373 37.43 -0.79 -17.19
C ASN A 373 37.54 -2.24 -17.71
N ARG A 374 36.41 -2.78 -18.18
CA ARG A 374 36.24 -4.19 -18.58
C ARG A 374 35.30 -4.33 -19.76
N ALA A 375 35.08 -5.55 -20.20
CA ALA A 375 34.04 -5.86 -21.18
C ALA A 375 33.29 -7.14 -20.81
N CYS A 376 32.08 -7.29 -21.30
CA CYS A 376 31.36 -8.55 -21.31
C CYS A 376 30.81 -8.85 -22.69
N TYR A 377 30.32 -10.07 -22.84
CA TYR A 377 29.52 -10.47 -23.98
C TYR A 377 28.17 -10.95 -23.50
N VAL A 378 27.13 -10.55 -24.20
CA VAL A 378 25.78 -11.04 -23.98
C VAL A 378 25.29 -11.72 -25.26
N ARG A 379 24.52 -12.79 -25.13
CA ARG A 379 23.92 -13.47 -26.27
C ARG A 379 22.50 -13.92 -26.02
N THR A 380 21.77 -14.08 -27.10
CA THR A 380 20.39 -14.58 -27.15
C THR A 380 20.09 -15.15 -28.54
N TYR A 381 18.94 -15.81 -28.67
CA TYR A 381 18.48 -16.39 -29.93
C TYR A 381 17.06 -15.90 -30.20
N VAL A 382 16.85 -15.40 -31.42
CA VAL A 382 15.57 -14.84 -31.84
C VAL A 382 15.01 -15.62 -33.02
N HIS A 383 13.85 -16.23 -32.84
CA HIS A 383 13.12 -16.92 -33.90
C HIS A 383 12.32 -15.94 -34.74
N CYS A 384 12.39 -16.08 -36.06
CA CYS A 384 11.58 -15.33 -36.99
C CYS A 384 10.87 -16.31 -37.95
N ASP A 385 9.54 -16.23 -38.04
CA ASP A 385 8.75 -17.20 -38.81
C ASP A 385 8.98 -17.09 -40.33
N THR A 386 9.36 -15.90 -40.80
CA THR A 386 9.68 -15.62 -42.20
C THR A 386 10.97 -14.81 -42.31
N ALA A 387 11.77 -15.07 -43.35
CA ALA A 387 12.96 -14.25 -43.61
C ALA A 387 12.52 -12.83 -44.00
N ARG A 388 13.04 -11.81 -43.31
CA ARG A 388 12.60 -10.43 -43.51
C ARG A 388 13.66 -9.40 -43.12
N ARG A 389 13.56 -8.20 -43.69
CA ARG A 389 14.31 -7.03 -43.22
C ARG A 389 13.72 -6.55 -41.90
N ALA A 390 14.59 -6.18 -40.99
CA ALA A 390 14.26 -5.68 -39.66
C ALA A 390 15.25 -4.58 -39.27
N ARG A 391 15.06 -3.99 -38.10
CA ARG A 391 15.97 -3.03 -37.52
C ARG A 391 16.24 -3.42 -36.07
N LEU A 392 17.52 -3.48 -35.72
CA LEU A 392 17.95 -3.63 -34.34
C LEU A 392 18.05 -2.23 -33.73
N GLU A 393 17.33 -1.99 -32.64
CA GLU A 393 17.44 -0.75 -31.89
C GLU A 393 17.89 -1.06 -30.47
N PHE A 394 18.95 -0.40 -30.00
CA PHE A 394 19.54 -0.71 -28.71
C PHE A 394 20.21 0.52 -28.08
N GLY A 395 20.43 0.42 -26.78
CA GLY A 395 21.23 1.35 -25.98
C GLY A 395 22.18 0.56 -25.09
N VAL A 396 23.39 1.08 -24.93
CA VAL A 396 24.48 0.53 -24.11
C VAL A 396 25.13 1.69 -23.36
N ASP A 397 25.63 1.48 -22.15
CA ASP A 397 26.36 2.55 -21.45
C ASP A 397 27.64 2.92 -22.22
N ASP A 398 28.61 2.03 -22.33
CA ASP A 398 29.84 2.31 -23.08
C ASP A 398 29.87 1.61 -24.44
N GLY A 399 31.06 1.57 -25.06
CA GLY A 399 31.25 1.06 -26.41
C GLY A 399 30.72 -0.36 -26.61
N SER A 400 30.18 -0.63 -27.80
CA SER A 400 29.59 -1.91 -28.17
C SER A 400 29.99 -2.44 -29.54
N LYS A 401 29.95 -3.76 -29.68
CA LYS A 401 30.01 -4.46 -30.97
C LYS A 401 28.86 -5.44 -31.04
N VAL A 402 28.21 -5.55 -32.19
CA VAL A 402 27.04 -6.43 -32.36
C VAL A 402 27.23 -7.37 -33.52
N TRP A 403 26.96 -8.65 -33.28
CA TRP A 403 26.95 -9.70 -34.28
C TRP A 403 25.56 -10.31 -34.43
N LEU A 404 25.13 -10.46 -35.66
CA LEU A 404 23.93 -11.21 -36.02
C LEU A 404 24.32 -12.38 -36.91
N ASN A 405 24.01 -13.60 -36.46
CA ASN A 405 24.37 -14.85 -37.12
C ASN A 405 25.87 -14.94 -37.48
N GLY A 406 26.74 -14.49 -36.56
CA GLY A 406 28.19 -14.47 -36.73
C GLY A 406 28.73 -13.31 -37.57
N LYS A 407 27.88 -12.51 -38.21
CA LYS A 407 28.31 -11.33 -38.97
C LYS A 407 28.30 -10.09 -38.08
N LEU A 408 29.41 -9.36 -38.01
CA LEU A 408 29.49 -8.06 -37.35
C LEU A 408 28.59 -7.06 -38.10
N VAL A 409 27.61 -6.48 -37.42
CA VAL A 409 26.64 -5.52 -37.98
C VAL A 409 26.78 -4.12 -37.38
N HIS A 410 27.46 -3.98 -36.25
CA HIS A 410 27.72 -2.69 -35.59
C HIS A 410 29.00 -2.75 -34.77
N ALA A 411 29.73 -1.64 -34.74
CA ALA A 411 30.85 -1.40 -33.84
C ALA A 411 30.96 0.10 -33.57
N ASP A 412 30.85 0.49 -32.30
CA ASP A 412 31.02 1.86 -31.83
C ASP A 412 31.73 1.85 -30.48
N GLY A 413 32.86 2.53 -30.39
CA GLY A 413 33.68 2.60 -29.17
C GLY A 413 33.35 3.78 -28.27
N ALA A 414 32.38 4.62 -28.63
CA ALA A 414 31.98 5.77 -27.84
C ALA A 414 31.41 5.33 -26.48
N GLY A 415 31.79 6.05 -25.42
CA GLY A 415 31.19 5.92 -24.08
C GLY A 415 29.90 6.73 -23.97
N GLY A 416 29.11 6.47 -22.93
CA GLY A 416 27.79 7.10 -22.79
C GLY A 416 26.93 6.50 -21.69
N ALA A 417 25.62 6.70 -21.83
CA ALA A 417 24.62 6.06 -20.98
C ALA A 417 23.70 5.21 -21.88
N ALA A 418 23.13 4.14 -21.34
CA ALA A 418 22.27 3.22 -22.05
C ALA A 418 20.93 3.89 -22.39
N ILE A 419 20.87 4.57 -23.54
CA ILE A 419 19.66 5.25 -24.02
C ILE A 419 18.90 4.30 -24.98
N PRO A 420 17.67 3.86 -24.65
CA PRO A 420 16.92 2.96 -25.51
C PRO A 420 16.71 3.51 -26.93
N GLY A 421 17.17 2.76 -27.93
CA GLY A 421 17.04 3.09 -29.34
C GLY A 421 17.97 4.21 -29.83
N GLU A 422 19.02 4.51 -29.07
CA GLU A 422 20.13 5.37 -29.50
C GLU A 422 20.78 4.86 -30.78
N HIS A 423 21.17 3.58 -30.78
CA HIS A 423 21.70 2.92 -31.97
C HIS A 423 20.59 2.26 -32.77
N LYS A 424 20.59 2.46 -34.09
CA LYS A 424 19.62 1.90 -35.03
C LYS A 424 20.34 1.26 -36.21
N VAL A 425 20.29 -0.07 -36.28
CA VAL A 425 21.07 -0.85 -37.23
C VAL A 425 20.14 -1.67 -38.13
N PRO A 426 20.10 -1.40 -39.44
CA PRO A 426 19.35 -2.24 -40.38
C PRO A 426 19.93 -3.65 -40.42
N VAL A 427 19.06 -4.67 -40.28
CA VAL A 427 19.46 -6.07 -40.26
C VAL A 427 18.53 -6.93 -41.12
N ALA A 428 18.97 -8.14 -41.47
CA ALA A 428 18.16 -9.13 -42.15
C ALA A 428 18.05 -10.39 -41.27
N LEU A 429 16.83 -10.74 -40.88
CA LEU A 429 16.55 -11.96 -40.14
C LEU A 429 16.29 -13.10 -41.12
N ARG A 430 16.86 -14.26 -40.82
CA ARG A 430 16.59 -15.52 -41.51
C ARG A 430 15.30 -16.11 -40.96
N LYS A 431 14.61 -16.92 -41.77
CA LYS A 431 13.57 -17.81 -41.25
C LYS A 431 14.21 -18.77 -40.24
N GLY A 432 13.56 -19.00 -39.11
CA GLY A 432 14.07 -19.81 -38.01
C GLY A 432 14.84 -18.98 -36.98
N TRP A 433 15.73 -19.64 -36.24
CA TRP A 433 16.52 -19.02 -35.17
C TRP A 433 17.68 -18.19 -35.71
N ASN A 434 17.84 -17.00 -35.13
CA ASN A 434 18.93 -16.07 -35.41
C ASN A 434 19.74 -15.85 -34.13
N ALA A 435 21.05 -16.07 -34.19
CA ALA A 435 21.94 -15.83 -33.06
C ALA A 435 22.31 -14.35 -32.98
N LEU A 436 22.07 -13.71 -31.84
CA LEU A 436 22.41 -12.32 -31.59
C LEU A 436 23.41 -12.26 -30.42
N MET A 437 24.52 -11.58 -30.64
CA MET A 437 25.56 -11.40 -29.62
C MET A 437 26.02 -9.95 -29.60
N LEU A 438 26.20 -9.40 -28.40
CA LEU A 438 26.77 -8.08 -28.20
C LEU A 438 28.02 -8.21 -27.34
N LYS A 439 29.04 -7.42 -27.64
CA LYS A 439 30.10 -7.04 -26.73
C LYS A 439 29.75 -5.68 -26.17
N ILE A 440 29.88 -5.51 -24.87
CA ILE A 440 29.61 -4.24 -24.19
C ILE A 440 30.81 -3.96 -23.30
N THR A 441 31.42 -2.79 -23.48
CA THR A 441 32.52 -2.33 -22.64
C THR A 441 31.98 -1.61 -21.41
N GLN A 442 32.84 -1.40 -20.42
CA GLN A 442 32.56 -0.61 -19.23
C GLN A 442 33.77 0.26 -18.92
N GLY A 443 33.53 1.56 -18.85
CA GLY A 443 34.41 2.59 -18.32
C GLY A 443 34.13 2.77 -16.82
N THR A 444 33.21 3.67 -16.48
CA THR A 444 32.84 4.05 -15.10
C THR A 444 31.35 4.30 -14.96
N GLY A 445 30.79 4.12 -13.76
CA GLY A 445 29.37 4.41 -13.49
C GLY A 445 28.46 3.19 -13.64
N PRO A 446 27.16 3.37 -13.98
CA PRO A 446 26.25 2.28 -14.30
C PRO A 446 26.80 1.39 -15.44
N TRP A 447 26.28 0.16 -15.53
CA TRP A 447 26.61 -0.73 -16.64
C TRP A 447 25.36 -1.49 -17.06
N GLU A 448 24.71 -1.01 -18.11
CA GLU A 448 23.40 -1.45 -18.54
C GLU A 448 23.31 -1.54 -20.07
N PHE A 449 22.33 -2.32 -20.54
CA PHE A 449 21.95 -2.31 -21.95
C PHE A 449 20.50 -2.72 -22.14
N CYS A 450 19.94 -2.37 -23.30
CA CYS A 450 18.66 -2.87 -23.75
C CYS A 450 18.67 -3.05 -25.27
N VAL A 451 17.90 -4.01 -25.77
CA VAL A 451 17.79 -4.29 -27.21
C VAL A 451 16.33 -4.58 -27.55
N ARG A 452 15.88 -4.02 -28.67
CA ARG A 452 14.62 -4.40 -29.32
C ARG A 452 14.80 -4.69 -30.80
N LEU A 453 13.92 -5.53 -31.34
CA LEU A 453 13.84 -5.82 -32.78
C LEU A 453 12.52 -5.29 -33.33
N CYS A 454 12.60 -4.42 -34.32
CA CYS A 454 11.45 -3.82 -34.97
C CYS A 454 11.46 -4.05 -36.49
N GLY A 455 10.33 -3.76 -37.13
CA GLY A 455 10.19 -3.68 -38.58
C GLY A 455 11.23 -2.74 -39.20
N ALA A 456 11.53 -2.92 -40.48
CA ALA A 456 12.47 -2.05 -41.19
C ALA A 456 12.05 -0.55 -41.15
N ASP A 457 10.75 -0.28 -41.07
CA ASP A 457 10.13 1.03 -40.87
C ASP A 457 10.19 1.52 -39.41
N GLY A 458 10.44 0.62 -38.45
CA GLY A 458 10.37 0.88 -37.02
C GLY A 458 9.07 0.47 -36.36
N GLY A 459 8.15 -0.12 -37.12
CA GLY A 459 6.93 -0.71 -36.59
C GLY A 459 7.17 -2.02 -35.84
N LYS A 460 6.11 -2.61 -35.29
CA LYS A 460 6.19 -3.89 -34.59
C LYS A 460 6.67 -5.01 -35.52
N LEU A 461 7.47 -5.93 -34.98
CA LEU A 461 7.86 -7.15 -35.68
C LEU A 461 7.12 -8.36 -35.10
N ASP A 462 6.01 -8.75 -35.73
CA ASP A 462 5.19 -9.87 -35.25
C ASP A 462 5.89 -11.23 -35.39
N GLY A 463 5.52 -12.17 -34.50
CA GLY A 463 5.97 -13.58 -34.56
C GLY A 463 7.37 -13.84 -34.02
N LEU A 464 7.97 -12.88 -33.31
CA LEU A 464 9.27 -13.08 -32.67
C LEU A 464 9.14 -13.97 -31.42
N LYS A 465 10.04 -14.94 -31.30
CA LYS A 465 10.28 -15.67 -30.03
C LYS A 465 11.72 -15.48 -29.62
N VAL A 466 11.97 -15.37 -28.32
CA VAL A 466 13.30 -15.17 -27.77
C VAL A 466 13.60 -16.29 -26.78
N GLN A 467 14.82 -16.81 -26.83
CA GLN A 467 15.33 -17.69 -25.79
C GLN A 467 16.83 -17.44 -25.54
N PRO A 468 17.30 -17.63 -24.29
CA PRO A 468 18.70 -17.35 -23.95
C PRO A 468 19.65 -18.48 -24.39
N LEU A 469 19.13 -19.69 -24.58
CA LEU A 469 19.92 -20.88 -24.93
C LEU A 469 19.88 -21.12 -26.45
N PRO A 470 20.96 -21.70 -27.03
CA PRO A 470 20.91 -22.16 -28.40
C PRO A 470 19.72 -23.11 -28.60
N PRO A 471 18.99 -23.00 -29.73
CA PRO A 471 17.96 -23.97 -30.07
C PRO A 471 18.58 -25.37 -30.15
N ALA A 472 17.81 -26.38 -29.74
CA ALA A 472 18.14 -27.76 -30.05
C ALA A 472 18.10 -27.95 -31.57
N ASP A 473 19.11 -28.64 -32.11
CA ASP A 473 19.20 -28.97 -33.54
C ASP A 473 18.05 -29.88 -34.01
#